data_AF-A0A842Y6T0-F1
#
_entry.id   AF-A0A842Y6T0-F1
#
_cell.length_a   1.000
_cell.length_b   1.000
_cell.length_c   1.000
_cell.angle_alpha   90.00
_cell.angle_beta   90.00
_cell.angle_gamma   90.00
#
_symmetry.space_group_name_H-M   'P 1'
#
loop_
_entity.id
_entity.type
_entity.pdbx_description
1 polymer ?
#
loop_
_entity_poly.entity_id
_entity_poly.type
_entity_poly.pdbx_seq_one_letter_code
_entity_poly.pdbx_strand_id
1 'polypeptide(L)' 'MNICMDYCGTCPSLPFPPQPYLFCARGNSDQTIEKNGCKCPACPVYISNGLKGMYFCETGKAP' A
#
# COMPACT_ATOMS: atom_id res chain seq x y z
N MET A 1 -15.61 7.64 6.86
CA MET A 1 -14.35 7.06 7.33
C MET A 1 -13.52 6.73 6.10
N ASN A 2 -12.47 7.50 5.82
CA ASN A 2 -11.72 7.44 4.57
C ASN A 2 -10.32 6.81 4.76
N ILE A 3 -10.19 5.80 5.63
CA ILE A 3 -8.91 5.16 6.01
C ILE A 3 -8.07 4.79 4.77
N CYS A 4 -8.71 4.29 3.71
CA CYS A 4 -8.01 3.93 2.48
C CYS A 4 -7.51 5.14 1.69
N MET A 5 -8.18 6.29 1.73
CA MET A 5 -7.66 7.55 1.18
C MET A 5 -6.50 8.07 2.03
N ASP A 6 -6.66 8.06 3.35
CA ASP A 6 -5.72 8.69 4.28
C ASP A 6 -4.37 7.92 4.34
N TYR A 7 -4.43 6.59 4.28
CA TYR A 7 -3.25 5.72 4.44
C TYR A 7 -2.82 5.04 3.14
N CYS A 8 -3.76 4.62 2.29
CA CYS A 8 -3.42 3.89 1.07
C CYS A 8 -3.32 4.78 -0.16
N GLY A 9 -3.80 6.04 -0.16
CA GLY A 9 -3.91 6.88 -1.37
C GLY A 9 -2.72 6.82 -2.34
N THR A 10 -1.63 7.51 -2.08
CA THR A 10 -0.42 7.40 -2.90
C THR A 10 0.65 6.63 -2.13
N CYS A 11 1.06 5.49 -2.69
CA CYS A 11 2.23 4.77 -2.20
C CYS A 11 3.46 5.64 -2.49
N PRO A 12 4.30 6.01 -1.49
CA PRO A 12 5.49 6.83 -1.72
C PRO A 12 6.48 6.21 -2.71
N SER A 13 6.39 4.88 -2.88
CA SER A 13 7.24 4.09 -3.77
C SER A 13 6.66 3.93 -5.18
N LEU A 14 5.43 4.37 -5.45
CA LEU A 14 4.82 4.33 -6.79
C LEU A 14 4.45 5.73 -7.27
N PRO A 15 4.81 6.13 -8.50
CA PRO A 15 4.57 7.48 -8.98
C PRO A 15 3.08 7.80 -9.08
N PHE A 16 2.24 6.96 -9.69
CA PHE A 16 0.79 7.21 -9.84
C PHE A 16 0.00 5.93 -10.15
N PRO A 17 -0.56 5.21 -9.16
CA PRO A 17 -1.56 4.20 -9.48
C PRO A 17 -2.83 4.88 -10.03
N PRO A 18 -3.43 4.36 -11.12
CA PRO A 18 -4.59 4.99 -11.77
C PRO A 18 -5.83 5.06 -10.87
N GLN A 19 -5.84 4.33 -9.75
CA GLN A 19 -6.75 4.59 -8.63
C GLN A 19 -5.96 4.47 -7.32
N PRO A 20 -5.84 5.55 -6.54
CA PRO A 20 -4.98 5.60 -5.36
C PRO A 20 -5.47 4.71 -4.21
N TYR A 21 -6.76 4.38 -4.18
CA TYR A 21 -7.34 3.69 -3.04
C TYR A 21 -7.12 2.18 -3.15
N LEU A 22 -6.61 1.57 -2.08
CA LEU A 22 -6.44 0.11 -1.93
C LEU A 22 -5.32 -0.55 -2.75
N PHE A 23 -4.18 0.12 -3.02
CA PHE A 23 -3.06 -0.53 -3.73
C PHE A 23 -2.62 -1.86 -3.09
N CYS A 24 -2.63 -1.93 -1.75
CA CYS A 24 -2.27 -3.14 -1.00
C CYS A 24 -3.19 -4.33 -1.23
N ALA A 25 -4.40 -4.10 -1.74
CA ALA A 25 -5.37 -5.14 -2.08
C ALA A 25 -5.35 -5.49 -3.58
N ARG A 26 -4.68 -4.70 -4.42
CA ARG A 26 -4.77 -4.80 -5.88
C ARG A 26 -3.78 -5.80 -6.48
N GLY A 27 -2.64 -6.00 -5.84
CA GLY A 27 -1.54 -6.83 -6.34
C GLY A 27 -0.28 -6.00 -6.60
N ASN A 28 0.74 -6.66 -7.14
CA ASN A 28 2.02 -6.04 -7.44
C ASN A 28 1.89 -5.08 -8.63
N SER A 29 2.73 -4.06 -8.66
CA SER A 29 2.89 -3.20 -9.84
C SER A 29 3.90 -3.83 -10.80
N ASP A 30 3.69 -3.64 -12.11
CA ASP A 30 4.65 -4.02 -13.15
C ASP A 30 5.81 -3.02 -13.29
N GLN A 31 5.79 -1.92 -12.54
CA GLN A 31 6.84 -0.90 -12.56
C GLN A 31 7.97 -1.27 -11.61
N THR A 32 9.20 -0.89 -11.96
CA THR A 32 10.33 -0.95 -11.04
C THR A 32 10.11 0.03 -9.90
N ILE A 33 10.06 -0.48 -8.67
CA ILE A 33 9.72 0.28 -7.47
C ILE A 33 10.98 0.67 -6.71
N GLU A 34 11.15 1.97 -6.45
CA GLU A 34 12.14 2.46 -5.49
C GLU A 34 11.54 2.54 -4.09
N LYS A 35 12.20 1.93 -3.11
CA LYS A 35 11.69 1.78 -1.73
C LYS A 35 11.80 3.08 -0.94
N ASN A 36 10.89 4.00 -1.21
CA ASN A 36 10.81 5.33 -0.56
C ASN A 36 9.97 5.32 0.74
N GLY A 37 9.55 4.15 1.23
CA GLY A 37 8.74 3.95 2.43
C GLY A 37 7.26 3.62 2.19
N CYS A 38 6.56 3.12 3.22
CA CYS A 38 5.11 2.91 3.21
C CYS A 38 4.41 3.49 4.46
N LYS A 39 3.20 4.01 4.26
CA LYS A 39 2.26 4.40 5.33
C LYS A 39 1.52 3.21 5.97
N CYS A 40 1.71 2.01 5.43
CA CYS A 40 1.05 0.77 5.80
C CYS A 40 1.08 0.49 7.32
N PRO A 41 2.21 0.63 8.03
CA PRO A 41 2.28 0.31 9.47
C PRO A 41 1.42 1.22 10.36
N ALA A 42 1.09 2.42 9.88
CA ALA A 42 0.22 3.35 10.59
C ALA A 42 -1.27 3.16 10.27
N CYS A 43 -1.61 2.32 9.28
CA CYS A 43 -2.98 2.07 8.87
C CYS A 43 -3.70 1.20 9.92
N PRO A 44 -4.85 1.62 10.46
CA PRO A 44 -5.62 0.82 11.41
C PRO A 44 -5.98 -0.58 10.87
N VAL A 45 -6.25 -0.72 9.57
CA VAL A 45 -6.54 -2.02 8.94
C VAL A 45 -5.32 -2.95 9.00
N TYR A 46 -4.12 -2.41 8.80
CA TYR A 46 -2.87 -3.17 8.88
C TYR A 46 -2.65 -3.71 10.30
N ILE A 47 -2.86 -2.86 11.29
CA ILE A 47 -2.69 -3.19 12.71
C ILE A 47 -3.74 -4.22 13.13
N SER A 48 -5.02 -3.96 12.85
CA SER A 48 -6.14 -4.82 13.30
C SER A 48 -6.11 -6.21 12.66
N ASN A 49 -5.58 -6.35 11.44
CA ASN A 49 -5.46 -7.65 10.78
C ASN A 49 -4.07 -8.31 10.99
N GLY A 50 -3.16 -7.68 11.75
CA GLY A 50 -1.83 -8.24 12.01
C GLY A 50 -1.00 -8.47 10.75
N LEU A 51 -1.21 -7.63 9.72
CA LEU A 51 -0.55 -7.79 8.42
C LEU A 51 0.96 -7.64 8.57
N LYS A 52 1.71 -8.29 7.67
CA LYS A 52 3.18 -8.23 7.61
C LYS A 52 3.63 -7.83 6.22
N GLY A 53 4.76 -7.12 6.15
CA GLY A 53 5.30 -6.57 4.91
C GLY A 53 4.87 -5.12 4.70
N MET A 54 5.77 -4.29 4.18
CA MET A 54 5.49 -2.85 4.00
C MET A 54 5.39 -2.44 2.54
N TYR A 55 5.89 -3.25 1.61
CA TYR A 55 5.97 -2.92 0.19
C TYR A 55 4.99 -3.78 -0.62
N PHE A 56 3.70 -3.68 -0.30
CA PHE A 56 2.64 -4.40 -1.02
C PHE A 56 2.56 -4.04 -2.51
N CYS A 57 3.05 -2.86 -2.88
CA CYS A 57 3.20 -2.49 -4.28
C CYS A 57 4.22 -3.38 -5.02
N GLU A 58 5.25 -3.89 -4.33
CA GLU A 58 6.28 -4.79 -4.87
C GLU A 58 5.84 -6.25 -4.72
N THR A 59 5.45 -6.64 -3.50
CA THR A 59 5.19 -8.05 -3.16
C THR A 59 3.77 -8.51 -3.50
N GLY A 60 2.88 -7.58 -3.83
CA GLY A 60 1.47 -7.84 -4.10
C GLY A 60 0.58 -7.83 -2.86
N LYS A 61 -0.49 -8.61 -2.90
CA LYS A 61 -1.53 -8.61 -1.86
C LYS A 61 -0.95 -8.91 -0.48
N ALA A 62 -1.49 -8.23 0.52
CA ALA A 62 -1.25 -8.60 1.91
C ALA A 62 -1.65 -10.07 2.16
N PRO A 63 -0.86 -10.83 2.94
CA PRO A 63 -1.12 -12.24 3.24
C PRO A 63 -2.43 -12.46 4.02
#